data_AF-A0A7Z1HJ15-F1
#
_entry.id   AF-A0A7Z1HJ15-F1
#
_cell.length_a   1.000
_cell.length_b   1.000
_cell.length_c   1.000
_cell.angle_alpha   90.00
_cell.angle_beta   90.00
_cell.angle_gamma   90.00
#
_symmetry.space_group_name_H-M   'P 1'
#
loop_
_entity.id
_entity.type
_entity.pdbx_description
1 polymer ?
#
loop_
_entity_poly.entity_id
_entity_poly.type
_entity_poly.pdbx_seq_one_letter_code
_entity_poly.pdbx_strand_id
1 'polypeptide(L)'
;MPDKPCCSYTSPDNKQCQETDMGTGFCFWHDKKFDKTGLELTQKLERYAKKGGLLQGLELQRANLTGLNLVKHDEEEGFDLSYSNFYRTNLSGAHLFNNKIAHASLMKANLHEASLHYCNLQHTNLLGIKLSNTRIDNIDLGIHLLQEQQAKASLKKQDVAKAIDLYEQSEEIYRNLRKASEQQGLFELAGNFTFNELRMRHEQYPKYSLKRLSSSFINMLCGYGEKPQNVIRFSLSLIVICALCYFLFGVTYNDTLLKLNFSAPLSDNLSALLNSFYFSVVTFTTLGYGDITPIGVSRLIAAIEAFCGSFSLALFVVVFVKRMTR
;
A
#
# COMPACT_ATOMS: atom_id res chain seq x y z
N MET A 1 0.85 -16.66 -54.27
CA MET A 1 1.43 -15.49 -53.58
C MET A 1 2.21 -16.06 -52.40
N PRO A 2 3.50 -15.74 -52.19
CA PRO A 2 4.21 -16.27 -51.04
C PRO A 2 3.47 -15.85 -49.76
N ASP A 3 3.23 -16.82 -48.87
CA ASP A 3 2.63 -16.55 -47.56
C ASP A 3 3.44 -15.44 -46.90
N LYS A 4 2.79 -14.31 -46.63
CA LYS A 4 3.46 -13.21 -45.92
C LYS A 4 3.85 -13.76 -44.55
N PRO A 5 5.10 -13.53 -44.10
CA PRO A 5 5.53 -14.00 -42.79
C PRO A 5 4.57 -13.48 -41.71
N CYS A 6 4.23 -14.33 -40.74
CA CYS A 6 3.46 -13.93 -39.57
C CYS A 6 4.36 -13.29 -38.53
N CYS A 7 3.77 -12.50 -37.64
CA CYS A 7 4.46 -11.92 -36.51
C CYS A 7 5.08 -12.99 -35.60
N SER A 8 6.34 -12.80 -35.22
CA SER A 8 7.11 -13.69 -34.35
C SER A 8 6.77 -13.53 -32.86
N TYR A 9 5.89 -12.58 -32.49
CA TYR A 9 5.51 -12.37 -31.10
C TYR A 9 4.68 -13.55 -30.58
N THR A 10 5.15 -14.11 -29.46
CA THR A 10 4.45 -15.16 -28.72
C THR A 10 4.20 -14.63 -27.31
N SER A 11 2.95 -14.69 -26.86
CA SER A 11 2.60 -14.27 -25.52
C SER A 11 3.08 -15.29 -24.47
N PRO A 12 3.16 -14.91 -23.18
CA PRO A 12 3.55 -15.85 -22.12
C PRO A 12 2.66 -17.08 -21.98
N ASP A 13 1.41 -16.99 -22.46
CA ASP A 13 0.46 -18.12 -22.53
C ASP A 13 0.62 -18.95 -23.83
N ASN A 14 1.74 -18.80 -24.53
CA ASN A 14 2.05 -19.43 -25.83
C ASN A 14 1.08 -19.10 -26.97
N LYS A 15 0.34 -17.98 -26.90
CA LYS A 15 -0.48 -17.52 -28.03
C LYS A 15 0.39 -16.79 -29.05
N GLN A 16 0.32 -17.22 -30.31
CA GLN A 16 1.06 -16.59 -31.41
C GLN A 16 0.21 -15.51 -32.08
N CYS A 17 0.84 -14.39 -32.41
CA CYS A 17 0.20 -13.32 -33.16
C CYS A 17 0.01 -13.74 -34.63
N GLN A 18 -1.22 -13.63 -35.14
CA GLN A 18 -1.58 -14.00 -36.51
C GLN A 18 -1.47 -12.84 -37.51
N GLU A 19 -1.06 -11.65 -37.04
CA GLU A 19 -0.89 -10.49 -37.89
C GLU A 19 0.32 -10.62 -38.80
N THR A 20 0.25 -10.00 -39.98
CA THR A 20 1.35 -10.01 -40.95
C THR A 20 2.55 -9.24 -40.42
N ASP A 21 3.73 -9.82 -40.56
CA ASP A 21 5.02 -9.18 -40.32
C ASP A 21 5.21 -8.00 -41.31
N MET A 22 5.73 -6.89 -40.77
CA MET A 22 6.05 -5.67 -41.52
C MET A 22 7.48 -5.66 -42.08
N GLY A 23 8.18 -6.81 -42.03
CA GLY A 23 9.54 -6.99 -42.54
C GLY A 23 10.63 -6.94 -41.45
N THR A 24 10.24 -6.88 -40.18
CA THR A 24 11.13 -6.81 -39.01
C THR A 24 11.05 -8.06 -38.14
N GLY A 25 10.23 -9.05 -38.53
CA GLY A 25 9.83 -10.20 -37.73
C GLY A 25 8.57 -9.93 -36.89
N PHE A 26 8.03 -8.71 -36.87
CA PHE A 26 6.92 -8.31 -36.03
C PHE A 26 5.83 -7.58 -36.82
N CYS A 27 4.57 -7.73 -36.38
CA CYS A 27 3.49 -6.92 -36.93
C CYS A 27 3.54 -5.49 -36.40
N PHE A 28 2.68 -4.65 -36.96
CA PHE A 28 2.53 -3.26 -36.53
C PHE A 28 2.43 -3.08 -35.01
N TRP A 29 1.70 -3.97 -34.30
CA TRP A 29 1.44 -3.83 -32.87
C TRP A 29 2.60 -4.26 -31.97
N HIS A 30 3.35 -5.28 -32.37
CA HIS A 30 4.43 -5.87 -31.57
C HIS A 30 5.82 -5.37 -31.96
N ASP A 31 5.93 -4.59 -33.05
CA ASP A 31 7.20 -4.02 -33.47
C ASP A 31 7.57 -2.79 -32.62
N LYS A 32 8.62 -2.94 -31.81
CA LYS A 32 9.23 -1.87 -31.01
C LYS A 32 10.02 -0.84 -31.83
N LYS A 33 10.53 -1.22 -33.00
CA LYS A 33 11.33 -0.34 -33.87
C LYS A 33 10.46 0.60 -34.67
N PHE A 34 9.21 0.23 -34.93
CA PHE A 34 8.26 1.07 -35.62
C PHE A 34 7.80 2.21 -34.71
N ASP A 35 8.17 3.45 -35.08
CA ASP A 35 7.75 4.65 -34.35
C ASP A 35 6.26 4.94 -34.58
N LYS A 36 5.50 4.95 -33.49
CA LYS A 36 4.05 5.20 -33.48
C LYS A 36 3.71 6.58 -32.92
N THR A 37 4.72 7.43 -32.68
CA THR A 37 4.54 8.77 -32.14
C THR A 37 3.68 9.62 -33.09
N GLY A 38 2.69 10.32 -32.53
CA GLY A 38 1.82 11.21 -33.31
C GLY A 38 0.75 10.52 -34.16
N LEU A 39 0.70 9.18 -34.17
CA LEU A 39 -0.38 8.45 -34.83
C LEU A 39 -1.63 8.40 -33.94
N GLU A 40 -2.77 8.75 -34.52
CA GLU A 40 -4.10 8.51 -33.93
C GLU A 40 -4.46 7.03 -34.09
N LEU A 41 -4.19 6.22 -33.05
CA LEU A 41 -4.36 4.77 -33.11
C LEU A 41 -5.63 4.26 -32.45
N THR A 42 -6.42 5.15 -31.82
CA THR A 42 -7.62 4.80 -31.05
C THR A 42 -8.56 3.86 -31.81
N GLN A 43 -9.13 4.31 -32.93
CA GLN A 43 -10.08 3.50 -33.70
C GLN A 43 -9.45 2.23 -34.28
N LYS A 44 -8.16 2.28 -34.63
CA LYS A 44 -7.44 1.13 -35.19
C LYS A 44 -7.26 0.04 -34.12
N LEU A 45 -6.92 0.43 -32.89
CA LEU A 45 -6.75 -0.48 -31.77
C LEU A 45 -8.09 -1.06 -31.33
N GLU A 46 -9.16 -0.27 -31.27
CA GLU A 46 -10.52 -0.76 -30.96
C GLU A 46 -10.99 -1.80 -31.97
N ARG A 47 -10.78 -1.56 -33.28
CA ARG A 47 -11.12 -2.53 -34.32
C ARG A 47 -10.28 -3.80 -34.21
N TYR A 48 -9.00 -3.68 -33.88
CA TYR A 48 -8.12 -4.82 -33.67
C TYR A 48 -8.58 -5.67 -32.47
N ALA A 49 -8.90 -5.02 -31.35
CA ALA A 49 -9.45 -5.66 -30.16
C ALA A 49 -10.78 -6.38 -30.46
N LYS A 50 -11.73 -5.71 -31.14
CA LYS A 50 -13.03 -6.28 -31.50
C LYS A 50 -12.95 -7.48 -32.44
N LYS A 51 -11.91 -7.59 -33.25
CA LYS A 51 -11.66 -8.74 -34.13
C LYS A 51 -10.99 -9.92 -33.42
N GLY A 52 -10.71 -9.82 -32.12
CA GLY A 52 -10.00 -10.85 -31.37
C GLY A 52 -8.48 -10.81 -31.56
N GLY A 53 -7.93 -9.65 -31.93
CA GLY A 53 -6.47 -9.46 -32.03
C GLY A 53 -5.77 -9.73 -30.70
N LEU A 54 -4.51 -10.20 -30.77
CA LEU A 54 -3.67 -10.42 -29.59
C LEU A 54 -3.21 -9.08 -29.01
N LEU A 55 -3.79 -8.68 -27.88
CA LEU A 55 -3.53 -7.41 -27.17
C LEU A 55 -2.42 -7.50 -26.12
N GLN A 56 -1.87 -8.69 -25.86
CA GLN A 56 -0.70 -8.85 -24.99
C GLN A 56 0.55 -8.33 -25.72
N GLY A 57 1.42 -7.61 -24.99
CA GLY A 57 2.73 -7.16 -25.48
C GLY A 57 2.72 -6.02 -26.51
N LEU A 58 1.67 -5.21 -26.57
CA LEU A 58 1.59 -4.10 -27.53
C LEU A 58 2.72 -3.09 -27.28
N GLU A 59 3.44 -2.70 -28.33
CA GLU A 59 4.48 -1.67 -28.27
C GLU A 59 3.89 -0.33 -28.76
N LEU A 60 3.29 0.43 -27.82
CA LEU A 60 2.49 1.64 -28.07
C LEU A 60 3.09 2.89 -27.41
N GLN A 61 4.42 2.94 -27.29
CA GLN A 61 5.10 4.05 -26.63
C GLN A 61 4.80 5.35 -27.36
N ARG A 62 4.44 6.40 -26.60
CA ARG A 62 4.12 7.75 -27.11
C ARG A 62 2.97 7.80 -28.12
N ALA A 63 2.19 6.72 -28.26
CA ALA A 63 1.01 6.71 -29.13
C ALA A 63 -0.08 7.64 -28.58
N ASN A 64 -0.91 8.19 -29.49
CA ASN A 64 -2.13 8.86 -29.09
C ASN A 64 -3.31 7.88 -29.11
N LEU A 65 -3.89 7.65 -27.92
CA LEU A 65 -5.02 6.77 -27.65
C LEU A 65 -6.08 7.53 -26.82
N THR A 66 -6.21 8.84 -27.04
CA THR A 66 -7.27 9.65 -26.43
C THR A 66 -8.64 9.04 -26.68
N GLY A 67 -9.45 8.93 -25.63
CA GLY A 67 -10.82 8.40 -25.71
C GLY A 67 -10.92 6.92 -26.03
N LEU A 68 -9.82 6.15 -25.94
CA LEU A 68 -9.79 4.73 -26.23
C LEU A 68 -10.84 3.96 -25.44
N ASN A 69 -11.72 3.25 -26.14
CA ASN A 69 -12.74 2.41 -25.53
C ASN A 69 -12.41 0.93 -25.71
N LEU A 70 -11.84 0.33 -24.66
CA LEU A 70 -11.60 -1.11 -24.56
C LEU A 70 -12.42 -1.66 -23.38
N VAL A 71 -13.74 -1.64 -23.51
CA VAL A 71 -14.67 -2.25 -22.55
C VAL A 71 -15.40 -3.42 -23.21
N LYS A 72 -15.43 -4.56 -22.53
CA LYS A 72 -16.29 -5.70 -22.88
C LYS A 72 -17.55 -5.62 -22.03
N HIS A 73 -18.70 -5.39 -22.66
CA HIS A 73 -19.98 -5.27 -21.95
C HIS A 73 -20.63 -6.62 -21.62
N ASP A 74 -20.38 -7.64 -22.43
CA ASP A 74 -21.05 -8.95 -22.36
C ASP A 74 -20.17 -10.06 -21.76
N GLU A 75 -18.96 -9.74 -21.29
CA GLU A 75 -18.01 -10.70 -20.74
C GLU A 75 -17.61 -10.33 -19.30
N GLU A 76 -17.40 -11.35 -18.46
CA GLU A 76 -16.93 -11.18 -17.08
C GLU A 76 -15.47 -10.72 -17.01
N GLU A 77 -14.67 -11.00 -18.04
CA GLU A 77 -13.26 -10.58 -18.13
C GLU A 77 -13.08 -9.50 -19.18
N GLY A 78 -12.38 -8.40 -18.83
CA GLY A 78 -11.98 -7.38 -19.78
C GLY A 78 -10.89 -7.85 -20.76
N PHE A 79 -10.37 -6.92 -21.56
CA PHE A 79 -9.28 -7.20 -22.47
C PHE A 79 -7.95 -7.44 -21.71
N ASP A 80 -7.13 -8.33 -22.26
CA ASP A 80 -5.79 -8.59 -21.74
C ASP A 80 -4.72 -7.80 -22.51
N LEU A 81 -4.28 -6.72 -21.89
CA LEU A 81 -3.23 -5.81 -22.32
C LEU A 81 -1.90 -6.09 -21.59
N SER A 82 -1.76 -7.26 -20.96
CA SER A 82 -0.58 -7.59 -20.16
C SER A 82 0.71 -7.52 -20.98
N TYR A 83 1.82 -7.20 -20.33
CA TYR A 83 3.15 -7.03 -20.95
C TYR A 83 3.26 -5.90 -21.99
N SER A 84 2.21 -5.10 -22.18
CA SER A 84 2.22 -3.99 -23.12
C SER A 84 3.05 -2.81 -22.62
N ASN A 85 3.54 -2.01 -23.56
CA ASN A 85 4.36 -0.85 -23.31
C ASN A 85 3.62 0.42 -23.71
N PHE A 86 3.07 1.09 -22.70
CA PHE A 86 2.37 2.37 -22.79
C PHE A 86 3.24 3.54 -22.31
N TYR A 87 4.57 3.44 -22.46
CA TYR A 87 5.48 4.50 -22.02
C TYR A 87 5.13 5.83 -22.70
N ARG A 88 4.75 6.84 -21.89
CA ARG A 88 4.31 8.18 -22.35
C ARG A 88 3.11 8.17 -23.31
N THR A 89 2.30 7.11 -23.32
CA THR A 89 1.10 7.04 -24.15
C THR A 89 0.04 8.02 -23.62
N ASN A 90 -0.71 8.64 -24.53
CA ASN A 90 -1.85 9.47 -24.15
C ASN A 90 -3.12 8.61 -24.13
N LEU A 91 -3.61 8.30 -22.94
CA LEU A 91 -4.84 7.54 -22.67
C LEU A 91 -5.89 8.44 -21.99
N SER A 92 -5.84 9.76 -22.21
CA SER A 92 -6.80 10.68 -21.59
C SER A 92 -8.23 10.36 -22.06
N GLY A 93 -9.17 10.28 -21.12
CA GLY A 93 -10.55 9.89 -21.39
C GLY A 93 -10.74 8.42 -21.79
N ALA A 94 -9.72 7.56 -21.65
CA ALA A 94 -9.85 6.16 -22.02
C ALA A 94 -10.78 5.37 -21.08
N HIS A 95 -11.58 4.47 -21.63
CA HIS A 95 -12.43 3.54 -20.90
C HIS A 95 -11.78 2.14 -20.91
N LEU A 96 -11.21 1.73 -19.78
CA LEU A 96 -10.44 0.49 -19.63
C LEU A 96 -11.05 -0.44 -18.57
N PHE A 97 -12.35 -0.31 -18.28
CA PHE A 97 -13.05 -1.06 -17.23
C PHE A 97 -12.71 -2.55 -17.27
N ASN A 98 -12.29 -3.09 -16.12
CA ASN A 98 -12.01 -4.51 -15.90
C ASN A 98 -10.91 -5.13 -16.80
N ASN A 99 -10.07 -4.31 -17.43
CA ASN A 99 -8.97 -4.83 -18.25
C ASN A 99 -7.80 -5.35 -17.40
N LYS A 100 -7.12 -6.39 -17.91
CA LYS A 100 -5.86 -6.91 -17.36
C LYS A 100 -4.71 -6.14 -18.01
N ILE A 101 -3.98 -5.36 -17.23
CA ILE A 101 -2.82 -4.56 -17.68
C ILE A 101 -1.57 -5.01 -16.88
N ALA A 102 -1.53 -6.28 -16.49
CA ALA A 102 -0.47 -6.80 -15.63
C ALA A 102 0.88 -6.84 -16.35
N HIS A 103 1.98 -6.66 -15.60
CA HIS A 103 3.35 -6.64 -16.16
C HIS A 103 3.61 -5.59 -17.25
N ALA A 104 2.67 -4.67 -17.47
CA ALA A 104 2.80 -3.61 -18.48
C ALA A 104 3.66 -2.45 -17.96
N SER A 105 3.93 -1.49 -18.84
CA SER A 105 4.53 -0.21 -18.47
C SER A 105 3.60 0.94 -18.80
N LEU A 106 3.01 1.57 -17.78
CA LEU A 106 2.27 2.84 -17.88
C LEU A 106 3.15 4.03 -17.46
N MET A 107 4.48 3.86 -17.50
CA MET A 107 5.41 4.88 -17.05
C MET A 107 5.18 6.19 -17.82
N LYS A 108 4.91 7.27 -17.09
CA LYS A 108 4.61 8.61 -17.63
C LYS A 108 3.40 8.67 -18.59
N ALA A 109 2.53 7.65 -18.59
CA ALA A 109 1.28 7.67 -19.35
C ALA A 109 0.33 8.75 -18.82
N ASN A 110 -0.45 9.35 -19.72
CA ASN A 110 -1.49 10.30 -19.37
C ASN A 110 -2.84 9.60 -19.30
N LEU A 111 -3.43 9.46 -18.12
CA LEU A 111 -4.74 8.85 -17.89
C LEU A 111 -5.76 9.87 -17.40
N HIS A 112 -5.52 11.17 -17.63
CA HIS A 112 -6.46 12.23 -17.26
C HIS A 112 -7.90 11.89 -17.71
N GLU A 113 -8.86 11.92 -16.78
CA GLU A 113 -10.28 11.58 -17.03
C GLU A 113 -10.55 10.17 -17.56
N ALA A 114 -9.56 9.27 -17.51
CA ALA A 114 -9.74 7.87 -17.87
C ALA A 114 -10.47 7.07 -16.77
N SER A 115 -10.90 5.86 -17.11
CA SER A 115 -11.50 4.91 -16.19
C SER A 115 -10.69 3.61 -16.13
N LEU A 116 -10.04 3.38 -15.00
CA LEU A 116 -9.32 2.15 -14.63
C LEU A 116 -10.10 1.28 -13.62
N HIS A 117 -11.38 1.54 -13.46
CA HIS A 117 -12.23 0.82 -12.51
C HIS A 117 -12.14 -0.71 -12.73
N TYR A 118 -11.85 -1.47 -11.66
CA TYR A 118 -11.58 -2.93 -11.67
C TYR A 118 -10.38 -3.40 -12.52
N CYS A 119 -9.48 -2.52 -12.97
CA CYS A 119 -8.31 -2.99 -13.71
C CYS A 119 -7.34 -3.79 -12.83
N ASN A 120 -6.79 -4.86 -13.40
CA ASN A 120 -5.62 -5.52 -12.84
C ASN A 120 -4.35 -4.82 -13.32
N LEU A 121 -3.65 -4.18 -12.39
CA LEU A 121 -2.40 -3.44 -12.57
C LEU A 121 -1.22 -4.12 -11.84
N GLN A 122 -1.35 -5.41 -11.49
CA GLN A 122 -0.30 -6.15 -10.81
C GLN A 122 1.01 -6.11 -11.61
N HIS A 123 2.11 -5.85 -10.92
CA HIS A 123 3.45 -5.75 -11.52
C HIS A 123 3.57 -4.73 -12.67
N THR A 124 2.68 -3.73 -12.72
CA THR A 124 2.74 -2.67 -13.73
C THR A 124 3.69 -1.57 -13.30
N ASN A 125 4.50 -1.05 -14.22
CA ASN A 125 5.28 0.14 -13.95
C ASN A 125 4.39 1.39 -14.05
N LEU A 126 4.08 2.01 -12.90
CA LEU A 126 3.24 3.19 -12.78
C LEU A 126 4.03 4.50 -12.54
N LEU A 127 5.37 4.49 -12.70
CA LEU A 127 6.20 5.65 -12.37
C LEU A 127 5.82 6.88 -13.21
N GLY A 128 5.55 8.00 -12.55
CA GLY A 128 5.17 9.26 -13.20
C GLY A 128 3.83 9.23 -13.94
N ILE A 129 2.98 8.23 -13.69
CA ILE A 129 1.61 8.14 -14.24
C ILE A 129 0.79 9.38 -13.85
N LYS A 130 0.02 9.93 -14.79
CA LYS A 130 -0.87 11.07 -14.52
C LYS A 130 -2.30 10.57 -14.34
N LEU A 131 -2.83 10.72 -13.13
CA LEU A 131 -4.13 10.18 -12.73
C LEU A 131 -5.18 11.26 -12.37
N SER A 132 -5.01 12.48 -12.88
CA SER A 132 -5.94 13.59 -12.57
C SER A 132 -7.34 13.28 -13.08
N ASN A 133 -8.34 13.26 -12.20
CA ASN A 133 -9.73 12.88 -12.50
C ASN A 133 -9.89 11.44 -13.06
N THR A 134 -8.93 10.54 -12.86
CA THR A 134 -9.01 9.15 -13.34
C THR A 134 -9.79 8.28 -12.37
N ARG A 135 -10.80 7.52 -12.82
CA ARG A 135 -11.49 6.56 -11.95
C ARG A 135 -10.58 5.38 -11.61
N ILE A 136 -10.30 5.16 -10.33
CA ILE A 136 -9.36 4.10 -9.87
C ILE A 136 -9.95 3.21 -8.76
N ASP A 137 -11.26 3.20 -8.60
CA ASP A 137 -11.92 2.34 -7.62
C ASP A 137 -11.71 0.86 -7.99
N ASN A 138 -11.47 0.04 -6.97
CA ASN A 138 -11.27 -1.42 -7.11
C ASN A 138 -10.13 -1.84 -8.04
N ILE A 139 -9.10 -0.99 -8.25
CA ILE A 139 -7.90 -1.43 -8.95
C ILE A 139 -7.14 -2.49 -8.14
N ASP A 140 -6.57 -3.47 -8.84
CA ASP A 140 -5.71 -4.48 -8.24
C ASP A 140 -4.23 -4.18 -8.55
N LEU A 141 -3.50 -3.70 -7.55
CA LEU A 141 -2.05 -3.45 -7.63
C LEU A 141 -1.22 -4.63 -7.13
N GLY A 142 -1.88 -5.68 -6.62
CA GLY A 142 -1.26 -6.75 -5.85
C GLY A 142 -0.86 -6.30 -4.44
N ILE A 143 -0.10 -7.15 -3.75
CA ILE A 143 0.35 -6.90 -2.36
C ILE A 143 1.37 -5.75 -2.30
N HIS A 144 2.23 -5.64 -3.31
CA HIS A 144 3.31 -4.67 -3.39
C HIS A 144 3.50 -4.20 -4.84
N LEU A 145 3.78 -2.91 -5.02
CA LEU A 145 4.17 -2.35 -6.32
C LEU A 145 5.41 -3.05 -6.89
N LEU A 146 5.54 -3.04 -8.21
CA LEU A 146 6.70 -3.59 -8.93
C LEU A 146 8.02 -3.05 -8.37
N GLN A 147 8.12 -1.73 -8.22
CA GLN A 147 9.33 -1.06 -7.72
C GLN A 147 9.64 -1.46 -6.27
N GLU A 148 8.63 -1.65 -5.41
CA GLU A 148 8.83 -2.10 -4.03
C GLU A 148 9.41 -3.52 -4.00
N GLN A 149 8.92 -4.42 -4.86
CA GLN A 149 9.45 -5.78 -4.98
C GLN A 149 10.90 -5.77 -5.48
N GLN A 150 11.20 -4.93 -6.48
CA GLN A 150 12.55 -4.75 -7.01
C GLN A 150 13.49 -4.11 -5.98
N ALA A 151 13.00 -3.21 -5.13
CA ALA A 151 13.78 -2.59 -4.05
C ALA A 151 14.21 -3.64 -3.02
N LYS A 152 13.26 -4.49 -2.57
CA LYS A 152 13.53 -5.61 -1.67
C LYS A 152 14.53 -6.60 -2.28
N ALA A 153 14.42 -6.89 -3.57
CA ALA A 153 15.37 -7.75 -4.27
C ALA A 153 16.78 -7.11 -4.35
N SER A 154 16.86 -5.80 -4.60
CA SER A 154 18.13 -5.05 -4.63
C SER A 154 18.80 -5.02 -3.25
N LEU A 155 18.04 -4.85 -2.15
CA LEU A 155 18.56 -4.96 -0.79
C LEU A 155 19.15 -6.33 -0.48
N LYS A 156 18.51 -7.42 -0.95
CA LYS A 156 19.05 -8.78 -0.80
C LYS A 156 20.38 -8.96 -1.53
N LYS A 157 20.58 -8.23 -2.64
CA LYS A 157 21.84 -8.18 -3.40
C LYS A 157 22.84 -7.17 -2.83
N GLN A 158 22.56 -6.56 -1.67
CA GLN A 158 23.37 -5.51 -1.04
C GLN A 158 23.53 -4.22 -1.87
N ASP A 159 22.70 -4.04 -2.90
CA ASP A 159 22.67 -2.80 -3.69
C ASP A 159 21.70 -1.80 -3.04
N VAL A 160 22.22 -1.10 -2.02
CA VAL A 160 21.45 -0.16 -1.20
C VAL A 160 21.07 1.08 -1.99
N ALA A 161 21.96 1.59 -2.85
CA ALA A 161 21.69 2.80 -3.62
C ALA A 161 20.51 2.59 -4.58
N LYS A 162 20.50 1.48 -5.32
CA LYS A 162 19.39 1.12 -6.19
C LYS A 162 18.10 0.84 -5.42
N ALA A 163 18.19 0.22 -4.25
CA ALA A 163 17.02 -0.01 -3.43
C ALA A 163 16.37 1.30 -2.96
N ILE A 164 17.17 2.30 -2.54
CA ILE A 164 16.67 3.61 -2.12
C ILE A 164 15.96 4.31 -3.30
N ASP A 165 16.58 4.35 -4.48
CA ASP A 165 15.96 4.89 -5.71
C ASP A 165 14.61 4.23 -6.02
N LEU A 166 14.52 2.90 -5.92
CA LEU A 166 13.27 2.18 -6.13
C LEU A 166 12.21 2.46 -5.05
N TYR A 167 12.61 2.72 -3.80
CA TYR A 167 11.69 3.16 -2.75
C TYR A 167 11.21 4.61 -2.97
N GLU A 168 12.06 5.49 -3.49
CA GLU A 168 11.66 6.85 -3.88
C GLU A 168 10.63 6.82 -5.02
N GLN A 169 10.88 5.98 -6.04
CA GLN A 169 9.92 5.76 -7.13
C GLN A 169 8.59 5.20 -6.61
N SER A 170 8.64 4.23 -5.69
CA SER A 170 7.44 3.66 -5.07
C SER A 170 6.66 4.70 -4.26
N GLU A 171 7.36 5.58 -3.53
CA GLU A 171 6.75 6.70 -2.81
C GLU A 171 6.00 7.63 -3.76
N GLU A 172 6.61 8.00 -4.90
CA GLU A 172 5.97 8.84 -5.92
C GLU A 172 4.69 8.19 -6.47
N ILE A 173 4.74 6.88 -6.76
CA ILE A 173 3.58 6.13 -7.26
C ILE A 173 2.44 6.15 -6.23
N TYR A 174 2.71 5.78 -4.98
CA TYR A 174 1.68 5.82 -3.93
C TYR A 174 1.12 7.22 -3.69
N ARG A 175 1.96 8.27 -3.79
CA ARG A 175 1.51 9.65 -3.68
C ARG A 175 0.55 10.05 -4.80
N ASN A 176 0.82 9.63 -6.04
CA ASN A 176 -0.06 9.90 -7.18
C ASN A 176 -1.37 9.14 -7.05
N LEU A 177 -1.34 7.87 -6.63
CA LEU A 177 -2.52 7.06 -6.36
C LEU A 177 -3.37 7.63 -5.21
N ARG A 178 -2.73 8.09 -4.13
CA ARG A 178 -3.41 8.78 -3.01
C ARG A 178 -4.16 10.00 -3.51
N LYS A 179 -3.47 10.91 -4.23
CA LYS A 179 -4.09 12.14 -4.75
C LYS A 179 -5.29 11.84 -5.66
N ALA A 180 -5.16 10.84 -6.53
CA ALA A 180 -6.27 10.42 -7.39
C ALA A 180 -7.45 9.88 -6.58
N SER A 181 -7.18 9.09 -5.53
CA SER A 181 -8.21 8.55 -4.63
C SER A 181 -8.91 9.65 -3.84
N GLU A 182 -8.15 10.62 -3.30
CA GLU A 182 -8.68 11.78 -2.57
C GLU A 182 -9.62 12.63 -3.44
N GLN A 183 -9.26 12.85 -4.72
CA GLN A 183 -10.08 13.60 -5.67
C GLN A 183 -11.44 12.95 -5.95
N GLN A 184 -11.56 11.63 -5.74
CA GLN A 184 -12.80 10.86 -5.97
C GLN A 184 -13.60 10.61 -4.70
N GLY A 185 -13.09 11.01 -3.53
CA GLY A 185 -13.71 10.65 -2.26
C GLY A 185 -13.52 9.18 -1.86
N LEU A 186 -12.50 8.49 -2.40
CA LEU A 186 -12.17 7.11 -2.06
C LEU A 186 -11.26 7.07 -0.82
N PHE A 187 -11.81 7.43 0.32
CA PHE A 187 -11.01 7.77 1.50
C PHE A 187 -10.32 6.58 2.16
N GLU A 188 -10.94 5.40 2.17
CA GLU A 188 -10.28 4.19 2.65
C GLU A 188 -9.08 3.81 1.77
N LEU A 189 -9.25 3.90 0.46
CA LEU A 189 -8.18 3.64 -0.51
C LEU A 189 -7.06 4.68 -0.39
N ALA A 190 -7.41 5.95 -0.25
CA ALA A 190 -6.46 7.04 -0.01
C ALA A 190 -5.68 6.85 1.29
N GLY A 191 -6.32 6.40 2.38
CA GLY A 191 -5.67 6.08 3.65
C GLY A 191 -4.65 4.94 3.50
N ASN A 192 -5.02 3.88 2.77
CA ASN A 192 -4.10 2.77 2.45
C ASN A 192 -2.89 3.24 1.64
N PHE A 193 -3.08 4.11 0.64
CA PHE A 193 -1.97 4.70 -0.11
C PHE A 193 -1.12 5.66 0.73
N THR A 194 -1.72 6.42 1.64
CA THR A 194 -0.99 7.27 2.59
C THR A 194 -0.08 6.44 3.48
N PHE A 195 -0.59 5.34 4.03
CA PHE A 195 0.20 4.42 4.84
C PHE A 195 1.39 3.85 4.04
N ASN A 196 1.14 3.39 2.82
CA ASN A 196 2.18 2.81 1.97
C ASN A 196 3.21 3.85 1.51
N GLU A 197 2.80 5.09 1.19
CA GLU A 197 3.71 6.20 0.89
C GLU A 197 4.67 6.45 2.06
N LEU A 198 4.14 6.57 3.28
CA LEU A 198 4.95 6.82 4.47
C LEU A 198 5.86 5.62 4.82
N ARG A 199 5.41 4.39 4.54
CA ARG A 199 6.25 3.20 4.63
C ARG A 199 7.41 3.23 3.63
N MET A 200 7.19 3.65 2.38
CA MET A 200 8.27 3.78 1.39
C MET A 200 9.29 4.84 1.83
N ARG A 201 8.81 5.98 2.34
CA ARG A 201 9.67 7.02 2.92
C ARG A 201 10.47 6.51 4.11
N HIS A 202 9.87 5.66 4.96
CA HIS A 202 10.56 5.03 6.08
C HIS A 202 11.74 4.18 5.61
N GLU A 203 11.55 3.39 4.55
CA GLU A 203 12.59 2.49 4.05
C GLU A 203 13.82 3.22 3.47
N GLN A 204 13.65 4.45 2.99
CA GLN A 204 14.75 5.30 2.51
C GLN A 204 15.67 5.77 3.65
N TYR A 205 15.22 5.75 4.91
CA TYR A 205 16.06 6.23 6.01
C TYR A 205 17.22 5.27 6.33
N PRO A 206 18.42 5.79 6.62
CA PRO A 206 19.54 4.99 7.09
C PRO A 206 19.16 4.19 8.34
N LYS A 207 19.67 2.95 8.45
CA LYS A 207 19.30 1.99 9.51
C LYS A 207 19.44 2.56 10.93
N TYR A 208 20.47 3.36 11.19
CA TYR A 208 20.78 3.91 12.52
C TYR A 208 20.43 5.41 12.66
N SER A 209 19.44 5.89 11.89
CA SER A 209 19.01 7.28 11.97
C SER A 209 17.90 7.49 13.01
N LEU A 210 17.97 8.60 13.77
CA LEU A 210 16.87 9.07 14.63
C LEU A 210 15.56 9.24 13.86
N LYS A 211 15.62 9.61 12.57
CA LYS A 211 14.44 9.72 11.70
C LYS A 211 13.79 8.36 11.46
N ARG A 212 14.60 7.30 11.31
CA ARG A 212 14.09 5.93 11.15
C ARG A 212 13.44 5.46 12.44
N LEU A 213 14.08 5.70 13.59
CA LEU A 213 13.56 5.33 14.89
C LEU A 213 12.25 6.05 15.23
N SER A 214 12.17 7.37 14.99
CA SER A 214 10.93 8.13 15.20
C SER A 214 9.81 7.68 14.26
N SER A 215 10.12 7.42 12.99
CA SER A 215 9.15 6.88 12.03
C SER A 215 8.64 5.48 12.43
N SER A 216 9.53 4.60 12.89
CA SER A 216 9.14 3.29 13.45
C SER A 216 8.22 3.44 14.66
N PHE A 217 8.55 4.37 15.57
CA PHE A 217 7.75 4.64 16.76
C PHE A 217 6.34 5.13 16.38
N ILE A 218 6.22 6.06 15.44
CA ILE A 218 4.91 6.56 14.95
C ILE A 218 4.11 5.43 14.27
N ASN A 219 4.75 4.57 13.49
CA ASN A 219 4.10 3.41 12.89
C ASN A 219 3.55 2.45 13.96
N MET A 220 4.35 2.17 15.00
CA MET A 220 3.93 1.32 16.11
C MET A 220 2.77 1.94 16.89
N LEU A 221 2.85 3.23 17.21
CA LEU A 221 1.87 3.97 18.00
C LEU A 221 0.50 4.07 17.31
N CYS A 222 0.46 4.51 16.05
CA CYS A 222 -0.80 4.81 15.35
C CYS A 222 -0.84 4.42 13.87
N GLY A 223 0.18 3.72 13.37
CA GLY A 223 0.28 3.34 11.96
C GLY A 223 0.27 4.56 11.05
N TYR A 224 1.08 5.57 11.40
CA TYR A 224 1.12 6.87 10.74
C TYR A 224 -0.20 7.65 10.77
N GLY A 225 -1.08 7.33 11.71
CA GLY A 225 -2.39 7.94 11.85
C GLY A 225 -3.40 7.46 10.81
N GLU A 226 -3.18 6.29 10.22
CA GLU A 226 -4.10 5.64 9.27
C GLU A 226 -4.68 4.32 9.84
N LYS A 227 -4.07 3.73 10.88
CA LYS A 227 -4.47 2.42 11.41
C LYS A 227 -4.88 2.50 12.89
N PRO A 228 -6.17 2.68 13.22
CA PRO A 228 -6.64 2.79 14.61
C PRO A 228 -6.34 1.53 15.44
N GLN A 229 -6.32 0.35 14.81
CA GLN A 229 -5.91 -0.91 15.44
C GLN A 229 -4.49 -0.88 16.03
N ASN A 230 -3.59 -0.02 15.53
CA ASN A 230 -2.25 0.12 16.11
C ASN A 230 -2.31 0.81 17.46
N VAL A 231 -3.19 1.81 17.61
CA VAL A 231 -3.39 2.52 18.89
C VAL A 231 -3.94 1.57 19.94
N ILE A 232 -4.91 0.71 19.56
CA ILE A 232 -5.46 -0.33 20.46
C ILE A 232 -4.35 -1.30 20.88
N ARG A 233 -3.57 -1.84 19.94
CA ARG A 233 -2.48 -2.77 20.25
C ARG A 233 -1.40 -2.13 21.13
N PHE A 234 -1.03 -0.88 20.86
CA PHE A 234 -0.11 -0.12 21.68
C PHE A 234 -0.64 0.07 23.11
N SER A 235 -1.91 0.47 23.25
CA SER A 235 -2.58 0.66 24.54
C SER A 235 -2.59 -0.63 25.37
N LEU A 236 -3.03 -1.74 24.78
CA LEU A 236 -3.04 -3.05 25.45
C LEU A 236 -1.64 -3.51 25.84
N SER A 237 -0.65 -3.27 24.99
CA SER A 237 0.75 -3.62 25.27
C SER A 237 1.31 -2.77 26.43
N LEU A 238 0.99 -1.47 26.48
CA LEU A 238 1.39 -0.59 27.57
C LEU A 238 0.78 -1.03 28.90
N ILE A 239 -0.52 -1.36 28.92
CA ILE A 239 -1.22 -1.89 30.11
C ILE A 239 -0.52 -3.16 30.61
N VAL A 240 -0.26 -4.13 29.72
CA VAL A 240 0.42 -5.37 30.13
C VAL A 240 1.83 -5.10 30.68
N ILE A 241 2.61 -4.23 30.03
CA ILE A 241 3.96 -3.88 30.49
C ILE A 241 3.92 -3.20 31.85
N CYS A 242 3.03 -2.22 32.05
CA CYS A 242 2.88 -1.53 33.33
C CYS A 242 2.39 -2.47 34.44
N ALA A 243 1.42 -3.34 34.14
CA ALA A 243 0.95 -4.37 35.08
C ALA A 243 2.09 -5.29 35.54
N LEU A 244 2.97 -5.72 34.63
CA LEU A 244 4.15 -6.51 34.98
C LEU A 244 5.14 -5.70 35.82
N CYS A 245 5.35 -4.42 35.50
CA CYS A 245 6.18 -3.55 36.33
C CYS A 245 5.60 -3.38 37.74
N TYR A 246 4.29 -3.20 37.91
CA TYR A 246 3.64 -3.13 39.22
C TYR A 246 3.77 -4.43 40.00
N PHE A 247 3.63 -5.57 39.33
CA PHE A 247 3.84 -6.87 39.95
C PHE A 247 5.28 -7.06 40.46
N LEU A 248 6.27 -6.48 39.77
CA LEU A 248 7.69 -6.54 40.15
C LEU A 248 8.06 -5.52 41.24
N PHE A 249 7.60 -4.27 41.14
CA PHE A 249 7.98 -3.18 42.06
C PHE A 249 7.07 -3.08 43.29
N GLY A 250 5.84 -3.58 43.17
CA GLY A 250 4.86 -3.67 44.24
C GLY A 250 3.79 -2.57 44.20
N VAL A 251 2.58 -2.94 44.60
CA VAL A 251 1.43 -2.06 44.83
C VAL A 251 0.79 -2.41 46.18
N THR A 252 0.07 -1.47 46.79
CA THR A 252 -0.60 -1.70 48.07
C THR A 252 -2.11 -1.83 47.89
N TYR A 253 -2.69 -2.85 48.52
CA TYR A 253 -4.12 -3.12 48.55
C TYR A 253 -4.53 -3.43 49.99
N ASN A 254 -5.46 -2.67 50.57
CA ASN A 254 -5.88 -2.81 51.97
C ASN A 254 -4.69 -2.92 52.95
N ASP A 255 -3.71 -2.03 52.84
CA ASP A 255 -2.45 -2.01 53.62
C ASP A 255 -1.53 -3.25 53.45
N THR A 256 -1.89 -4.20 52.59
CA THR A 256 -1.03 -5.34 52.23
C THR A 256 -0.20 -5.01 51.00
N LEU A 257 1.10 -5.34 51.06
CA LEU A 257 2.01 -5.17 49.94
C LEU A 257 1.88 -6.34 48.96
N LEU A 258 1.34 -6.08 47.77
CA LEU A 258 1.27 -7.02 46.67
C LEU A 258 2.52 -6.86 45.79
N LYS A 259 3.43 -7.83 45.87
CA LYS A 259 4.66 -7.90 45.06
C LYS A 259 4.96 -9.37 44.76
N LEU A 260 5.60 -9.66 43.63
CA LEU A 260 6.12 -10.99 43.33
C LEU A 260 6.99 -11.53 44.48
N ASN A 261 6.55 -12.64 45.06
CA ASN A 261 7.25 -13.31 46.14
C ASN A 261 7.48 -14.79 45.81
N PHE A 262 8.74 -15.18 45.61
CA PHE A 262 9.12 -16.56 45.28
C PHE A 262 8.88 -17.57 46.42
N SER A 263 8.67 -17.09 47.66
CA SER A 263 8.39 -17.94 48.82
C SER A 263 6.89 -18.11 49.09
N ALA A 264 6.03 -17.35 48.41
CA ALA A 264 4.58 -17.39 48.60
C ALA A 264 3.92 -18.43 47.68
N PRO A 265 2.74 -18.97 48.05
CA PRO A 265 2.00 -19.89 47.18
C PRO A 265 1.62 -19.22 45.85
N LEU A 266 1.44 -20.05 44.82
CA LEU A 266 1.11 -19.58 43.46
C LEU A 266 -0.20 -18.78 43.41
N SER A 267 -1.18 -19.11 44.26
CA SER A 267 -2.45 -18.39 44.38
C SER A 267 -2.25 -16.90 44.69
N ASP A 268 -1.33 -16.61 45.60
CA ASP A 268 -1.10 -15.26 46.10
C ASP A 268 -0.40 -14.43 45.03
N ASN A 269 0.60 -15.02 44.36
CA ASN A 269 1.25 -14.39 43.22
C ASN A 269 0.29 -14.16 42.04
N LEU A 270 -0.62 -15.10 41.78
CA LEU A 270 -1.65 -14.93 40.74
C LEU A 270 -2.62 -13.80 41.11
N SER A 271 -3.06 -13.72 42.37
CA SER A 271 -3.91 -12.63 42.85
C SER A 271 -3.22 -11.27 42.75
N ALA A 272 -1.92 -11.20 43.09
CA ALA A 272 -1.11 -9.98 42.99
C ALA A 272 -0.92 -9.55 41.53
N LEU A 273 -0.77 -10.49 40.59
CA LEU A 273 -0.71 -10.20 39.17
C LEU A 273 -2.05 -9.67 38.63
N LEU A 274 -3.17 -10.29 38.98
CA LEU A 274 -4.50 -9.83 38.57
C LEU A 274 -4.83 -8.45 39.12
N ASN A 275 -4.51 -8.18 40.40
CA ASN A 275 -4.68 -6.86 41.00
C ASN A 275 -3.76 -5.81 40.35
N SER A 276 -2.53 -6.17 39.99
CA SER A 276 -1.62 -5.30 39.23
C SER A 276 -2.16 -4.97 37.84
N PHE A 277 -2.79 -5.95 37.18
CA PHE A 277 -3.44 -5.75 35.88
C PHE A 277 -4.66 -4.83 35.98
N TYR A 278 -5.52 -5.08 36.97
CA TYR A 278 -6.66 -4.22 37.26
C TYR A 278 -6.22 -2.77 37.56
N PHE A 279 -5.19 -2.58 38.40
CA PHE A 279 -4.64 -1.27 38.71
C PHE A 279 -4.10 -0.55 37.46
N SER A 280 -3.40 -1.28 36.59
CA SER A 280 -2.90 -0.73 35.31
C SER A 280 -4.04 -0.29 34.39
N VAL A 281 -5.10 -1.08 34.24
CA VAL A 281 -6.28 -0.69 33.43
C VAL A 281 -6.94 0.59 33.97
N VAL A 282 -7.14 0.66 35.28
CA VAL A 282 -7.75 1.83 35.96
C VAL A 282 -6.86 3.08 35.84
N THR A 283 -5.55 2.90 35.94
CA THR A 283 -4.56 3.98 35.80
C THR A 283 -4.48 4.48 34.36
N PHE A 284 -4.40 3.58 33.38
CA PHE A 284 -4.36 3.90 31.97
C PHE A 284 -5.62 4.64 31.51
N THR A 285 -6.79 4.23 32.00
CA THR A 285 -8.08 4.89 31.72
C THR A 285 -8.31 6.15 32.55
N THR A 286 -7.41 6.47 33.48
CA THR A 286 -7.50 7.63 34.38
C THR A 286 -8.73 7.62 35.29
N LEU A 287 -9.33 6.45 35.55
CA LEU A 287 -10.52 6.29 36.41
C LEU A 287 -10.21 6.48 37.90
N GLY A 288 -9.11 5.88 38.39
CA GLY A 288 -8.58 6.09 39.74
C GLY A 288 -9.52 5.77 40.91
N TYR A 289 -9.96 4.53 41.08
CA TYR A 289 -10.86 4.13 42.17
C TYR A 289 -10.29 4.30 43.59
N GLY A 290 -8.96 4.35 43.74
CA GLY A 290 -8.29 4.61 45.02
C GLY A 290 -8.19 3.42 45.97
N ASP A 291 -8.58 2.23 45.52
CA ASP A 291 -8.48 0.94 46.23
C ASP A 291 -7.06 0.37 46.24
N ILE A 292 -6.28 0.62 45.19
CA ILE A 292 -4.88 0.25 45.06
C ILE A 292 -4.03 1.50 44.95
N THR A 293 -2.95 1.59 45.75
CA THR A 293 -2.01 2.72 45.67
C THR A 293 -0.60 2.28 45.31
N PRO A 294 0.08 3.00 44.40
CA PRO A 294 1.46 2.69 44.03
C PRO A 294 2.44 3.20 45.09
N ILE A 295 3.49 2.41 45.34
CA ILE A 295 4.57 2.76 46.27
C ILE A 295 5.92 2.82 45.56
N GLY A 296 6.84 3.61 46.10
CA GLY A 296 8.20 3.72 45.55
C GLY A 296 8.23 4.05 44.05
N VAL A 297 8.95 3.23 43.28
CA VAL A 297 9.12 3.39 41.82
C VAL A 297 7.79 3.25 41.05
N SER A 298 6.83 2.46 41.57
CA SER A 298 5.51 2.28 40.96
C SER A 298 4.74 3.59 40.81
N ARG A 299 5.04 4.62 41.63
CA ARG A 299 4.40 5.96 41.51
C ARG A 299 4.79 6.66 40.21
N LEU A 300 6.06 6.56 39.83
CA LEU A 300 6.54 7.15 38.58
C LEU A 300 5.95 6.42 37.37
N ILE A 301 5.89 5.08 37.44
CA ILE A 301 5.27 4.25 36.39
C ILE A 301 3.79 4.62 36.22
N ALA A 302 3.04 4.77 37.32
CA ALA A 302 1.64 5.17 37.30
C ALA A 302 1.42 6.57 36.70
N ALA A 303 2.30 7.52 37.02
CA ALA A 303 2.24 8.86 36.42
C ALA A 303 2.47 8.83 34.91
N ILE A 304 3.47 8.06 34.44
CA ILE A 304 3.76 7.91 33.01
C ILE A 304 2.63 7.16 32.30
N GLU A 305 2.11 6.10 32.90
CA GLU A 305 1.00 5.31 32.35
C GLU A 305 -0.27 6.15 32.19
N ALA A 306 -0.67 6.88 33.23
CA ALA A 306 -1.86 7.74 33.17
C ALA A 306 -1.71 8.84 32.10
N PHE A 307 -0.53 9.46 32.00
CA PHE A 307 -0.23 10.43 30.96
C PHE A 307 -0.32 9.82 29.56
N CYS A 308 0.36 8.69 29.33
CA CYS A 308 0.34 7.99 28.05
C CYS A 308 -1.05 7.46 27.69
N GLY A 309 -1.84 7.02 28.68
CA GLY A 309 -3.20 6.52 28.49
C GLY A 309 -4.16 7.61 28.02
N SER A 310 -4.16 8.76 28.69
CA SER A 310 -4.96 9.92 28.27
C SER A 310 -4.64 10.37 26.84
N PHE A 311 -3.34 10.39 26.48
CA PHE A 311 -2.90 10.72 25.12
C PHE A 311 -3.31 9.64 24.10
N SER A 312 -3.21 8.36 24.46
CA SER A 312 -3.54 7.24 23.56
C SER A 312 -5.04 7.18 23.25
N LEU A 313 -5.90 7.46 24.23
CA LEU A 313 -7.35 7.56 24.03
C LEU A 313 -7.70 8.73 23.11
N ALA A 314 -7.11 9.91 23.33
CA ALA A 314 -7.30 11.06 22.45
C ALA A 314 -6.83 10.76 21.02
N LEU A 315 -5.67 10.13 20.87
CA LEU A 315 -5.12 9.72 19.58
C LEU A 315 -6.01 8.69 18.88
N PHE A 316 -6.58 7.74 19.62
CA PHE A 316 -7.52 6.77 19.06
C PHE A 316 -8.73 7.49 18.43
N VAL A 317 -9.34 8.44 19.15
CA VAL A 317 -10.46 9.23 18.62
C VAL A 317 -10.05 9.99 17.36
N VAL A 318 -8.90 10.67 17.37
CA VAL A 318 -8.42 11.42 16.20
C VAL A 318 -8.20 10.52 14.99
N VAL A 319 -7.53 9.39 15.16
CA VAL A 319 -7.25 8.45 14.06
C VAL A 319 -8.53 7.78 13.56
N PHE A 320 -9.46 7.47 14.46
CA PHE A 320 -10.75 6.88 14.13
C PHE A 320 -11.63 7.87 13.35
N VAL A 321 -11.78 9.09 13.85
CA VAL A 321 -12.53 10.17 13.18
C VAL A 321 -11.92 10.45 11.81
N LYS A 322 -10.60 10.63 11.73
CA LYS A 322 -9.90 10.85 10.46
C LYS A 322 -10.18 9.75 9.43
N ARG A 323 -10.33 8.50 9.85
CA ARG A 323 -10.66 7.37 8.95
C ARG A 323 -12.12 7.40 8.48
N MET A 324 -13.04 7.96 9.27
CA MET A 324 -14.47 8.03 8.93
C MET A 324 -14.87 9.31 8.18
N THR A 325 -14.20 10.44 8.47
CA THR A 325 -14.62 11.77 8.01
C THR A 325 -13.73 12.35 6.92
N ARG A 326 -12.56 11.76 6.65
CA ARG A 326 -11.96 11.99 5.34
C ARG A 326 -12.89 11.34 4.37
#